data_AF-A0A956YG80-F1
#
_entry.id   AF-A0A956YG80-F1
#
_cell.length_a   1.000
_cell.length_b   1.000
_cell.length_c   1.000
_cell.angle_alpha   90.00
_cell.angle_beta   90.00
_cell.angle_gamma   90.00
#
_symmetry.space_group_name_H-M   'P 1'
#
loop_
_entity.id
_entity.type
_entity.pdbx_description
1 polymer ?
#
loop_
_entity_poly.entity_id
_entity_poly.type
_entity_poly.pdbx_seq_one_letter_code
_entity_poly.pdbx_strand_id
1 'polypeptide(L)'
;MNKQWLVGLAAAGVGIGLAFIDQSPGWDDTGIIVMLVLLASGLFGLMAPKRPWLWALLIGGGIPLAGIVRQGSFASLVALAIALVGVYAGTAVRKLFLPASVG
;
A
#
# COMPACT_ATOMS: atom_id res chain seq x y z
N MET A 1 23.72 -4.42 7.20
CA MET A 1 22.57 -3.50 7.30
C MET A 1 21.39 -4.11 6.54
N ASN A 2 20.30 -4.47 7.23
CA ASN A 2 19.20 -5.23 6.61
C ASN A 2 18.43 -4.36 5.60
N LYS A 3 18.47 -4.72 4.31
CA LYS A 3 17.81 -4.01 3.19
C LYS A 3 16.29 -3.81 3.38
N GLN A 4 15.66 -4.56 4.29
CA GLN A 4 14.23 -4.47 4.57
C GLN A 4 13.78 -3.12 5.11
N TRP A 5 14.63 -2.40 5.85
CA TRP A 5 14.28 -1.07 6.35
C TRP A 5 14.13 -0.05 5.22
N LEU A 6 14.95 -0.14 4.17
CA LEU A 6 14.83 0.73 2.99
C LEU A 6 13.50 0.48 2.25
N VAL A 7 13.07 -0.79 2.15
CA VAL A 7 11.77 -1.15 1.58
C VAL A 7 10.63 -0.59 2.45
N GLY A 8 10.76 -0.66 3.78
CA GLY A 8 9.80 -0.04 4.69
C GLY A 8 9.70 1.48 4.55
N LEU A 9 10.84 2.17 4.46
CA LEU A 9 10.86 3.61 4.24
C LEU A 9 10.24 3.98 2.88
N ALA A 10 10.52 3.20 1.83
CA ALA A 10 9.90 3.42 0.53
C ALA A 10 8.37 3.20 0.58
N ALA A 11 7.90 2.12 1.23
CA ALA A 11 6.47 1.85 1.39
C ALA A 11 5.76 2.97 2.18
N ALA A 12 6.37 3.43 3.27
CA ALA A 12 5.86 4.53 4.07
C ALA A 12 5.82 5.84 3.27
N GLY A 13 6.88 6.14 2.51
CA GLY A 13 6.92 7.31 1.63
C GLY A 13 5.83 7.30 0.58
N VAL A 14 5.56 6.14 -0.04
CA VAL A 14 4.45 5.96 -0.98
C VAL A 14 3.10 6.20 -0.29
N GLY A 15 2.86 5.60 0.87
CA GLY A 15 1.60 5.78 1.60
C GLY A 15 1.35 7.22 2.04
N ILE A 16 2.38 7.92 2.50
CA ILE A 16 2.31 9.36 2.83
C ILE A 16 2.01 10.18 1.57
N GLY A 17 2.69 9.91 0.47
CA GLY A 17 2.47 10.59 -0.81
C GLY A 17 1.03 10.41 -1.30
N LEU A 18 0.50 9.19 -1.26
CA LEU A 18 -0.89 8.90 -1.65
C LEU A 18 -1.90 9.62 -0.73
N ALA A 19 -1.68 9.61 0.58
CA ALA A 19 -2.52 10.33 1.52
C ALA A 19 -2.47 11.86 1.31
N PHE A 20 -1.32 12.40 0.91
CA PHE A 20 -1.19 13.82 0.59
C PHE A 20 -1.94 14.18 -0.69
N ILE A 21 -1.83 13.37 -1.74
CA ILE A 21 -2.56 13.56 -3.02
C ILE A 21 -4.07 13.46 -2.79
N ASP A 22 -4.52 12.41 -2.10
CA ASP A 22 -5.95 12.17 -1.78
C ASP A 22 -6.59 13.36 -1.05
N GLN A 23 -5.82 14.06 -0.22
CA GLN A 23 -6.28 15.19 0.58
C GLN A 23 -5.96 16.55 -0.05
N SER A 24 -5.42 16.57 -1.28
CA SER A 24 -5.02 17.82 -1.92
C SER A 24 -6.23 18.63 -2.39
N PRO A 25 -6.25 19.96 -2.18
CA PRO A 25 -7.34 20.80 -2.68
C PRO A 25 -7.53 20.66 -4.19
N GLY A 26 -8.74 20.35 -4.63
CA GLY A 26 -9.07 20.17 -6.06
C GLY A 26 -8.87 18.76 -6.62
N TRP A 27 -8.42 17.80 -5.81
CA TRP A 27 -8.44 16.38 -6.18
C TRP A 27 -9.84 15.79 -5.95
N ASP A 28 -10.46 15.22 -6.99
CA ASP A 28 -11.82 14.64 -6.93
C ASP A 28 -11.89 13.22 -7.55
N ASP A 29 -10.74 12.57 -7.77
CA ASP A 29 -10.70 11.23 -8.35
C ASP A 29 -10.22 10.19 -7.35
N THR A 30 -11.18 9.63 -6.60
CA THR A 30 -10.94 8.50 -5.70
C THR A 30 -10.55 7.23 -6.47
N GLY A 31 -11.01 7.06 -7.72
CA GLY A 31 -10.72 5.88 -8.54
C GLY A 31 -9.23 5.75 -8.84
N ILE A 32 -8.58 6.87 -9.17
CA ILE A 32 -7.12 6.90 -9.37
C ILE A 32 -6.37 6.54 -8.08
N ILE A 33 -6.77 7.07 -6.93
CA ILE A 33 -6.14 6.72 -5.64
C ILE A 33 -6.29 5.23 -5.34
N VAL A 34 -7.48 4.67 -5.54
CA VAL A 34 -7.74 3.23 -5.38
C VAL A 34 -6.82 2.41 -6.27
N MET A 35 -6.69 2.77 -7.55
CA MET A 35 -5.80 2.08 -8.48
C MET A 35 -4.33 2.19 -8.06
N LEU A 36 -3.86 3.37 -7.65
CA LEU A 36 -2.48 3.57 -7.21
C LEU A 36 -2.16 2.80 -5.92
N VAL A 37 -3.08 2.78 -4.95
CA VAL A 37 -2.95 1.97 -3.74
C VAL A 37 -2.86 0.49 -4.08
N LEU A 38 -3.72 -0.01 -4.97
CA LEU A 38 -3.74 -1.40 -5.41
C LEU A 38 -2.42 -1.79 -6.09
N LEU A 39 -1.96 -0.99 -7.06
CA LEU A 39 -0.73 -1.26 -7.82
C LEU A 39 0.52 -1.16 -6.94
N ALA A 40 0.62 -0.13 -6.12
CA ALA A 40 1.76 0.05 -5.21
C ALA A 40 1.83 -1.10 -4.20
N SER A 41 0.74 -1.40 -3.51
CA SER A 41 0.71 -2.50 -2.54
C SER A 41 1.00 -3.85 -3.21
N GLY A 42 0.48 -4.10 -4.41
CA GLY A 42 0.79 -5.28 -5.21
C GLY A 42 2.26 -5.40 -5.57
N LEU A 43 2.91 -4.31 -5.99
CA LEU A 43 4.33 -4.31 -6.30
C LEU A 43 5.17 -4.66 -5.07
N PHE A 44 4.85 -4.09 -3.90
CA PHE A 44 5.55 -4.43 -2.65
C PHE A 44 5.30 -5.88 -2.20
N GLY A 45 4.08 -6.40 -2.40
CA GLY A 45 3.76 -7.81 -2.19
C GLY A 45 4.58 -8.75 -3.08
N LEU A 46 4.76 -8.37 -4.35
CA LEU A 46 5.56 -9.10 -5.33
C LEU A 46 7.05 -9.11 -4.98
N MET A 47 7.58 -7.96 -4.55
CA MET A 47 9.01 -7.76 -4.26
C MET A 47 9.42 -8.32 -2.90
N ALA A 48 8.56 -8.19 -1.89
CA ALA A 48 8.88 -8.50 -0.49
C ALA A 48 7.75 -9.32 0.21
N PRO A 49 7.49 -10.57 -0.22
CA PRO A 49 6.31 -11.36 0.19
C PRO A 49 6.34 -11.89 1.64
N LYS A 50 7.41 -11.62 2.42
CA LYS A 50 7.58 -12.21 3.77
C LYS A 50 6.56 -11.70 4.79
N ARG A 51 6.19 -10.42 4.74
CA ARG A 51 5.25 -9.77 5.67
C ARG A 51 4.33 -8.81 4.91
N PRO A 52 3.45 -9.33 4.04
CA PRO A 52 2.65 -8.50 3.13
C PRO A 52 1.73 -7.53 3.87
N TRP A 53 1.16 -7.95 5.00
CA TRP A 53 0.31 -7.09 5.83
C TRP A 53 1.00 -5.80 6.28
N LEU A 54 2.32 -5.79 6.49
CA LEU A 54 3.07 -4.57 6.83
C LEU A 54 3.05 -3.58 5.67
N TRP A 55 3.17 -4.03 4.42
CA TRP A 55 3.14 -3.14 3.26
C TRP A 55 1.75 -2.55 3.05
N ALA A 56 0.68 -3.32 3.28
CA ALA A 56 -0.67 -2.80 3.25
C ALA A 56 -0.89 -1.70 4.30
N LEU A 57 -0.38 -1.87 5.52
CA LEU A 57 -0.44 -0.83 6.55
C LEU A 57 0.35 0.42 6.17
N LEU A 58 1.58 0.26 5.67
CA LEU A 58 2.44 1.40 5.32
C LEU A 58 1.93 2.18 4.10
N ILE A 59 1.36 1.50 3.10
CA ILE A 59 0.88 2.12 1.86
C ILE A 59 -0.57 2.60 2.01
N GLY A 60 -1.45 1.71 2.47
CA GLY A 60 -2.89 1.98 2.55
C GLY A 60 -3.34 2.63 3.86
N GLY A 61 -2.53 2.60 4.92
CA GLY A 61 -2.90 3.13 6.24
C GLY A 61 -2.83 4.65 6.36
N GLY A 62 -2.04 5.32 5.51
CA GLY A 62 -1.90 6.77 5.54
C GLY A 62 -3.22 7.50 5.24
N ILE A 63 -3.99 7.02 4.26
CA ILE A 63 -5.27 7.59 3.83
C ILE A 63 -6.32 7.56 4.97
N PRO A 64 -6.66 6.40 5.59
CA PRO A 64 -7.58 6.37 6.71
C PRO A 64 -7.09 7.13 7.93
N LEU A 65 -5.78 7.10 8.22
CA LEU A 65 -5.23 7.89 9.32
C LEU A 65 -5.45 9.39 9.09
N ALA A 66 -5.21 9.89 7.87
CA ALA A 66 -5.48 11.27 7.52
C ALA A 66 -6.98 11.61 7.60
N GLY A 67 -7.85 10.75 7.09
CA GLY A 67 -9.31 10.93 7.15
C GLY A 67 -9.86 10.96 8.58
N ILE A 68 -9.39 10.05 9.45
CA ILE A 68 -9.79 10.02 10.86
C ILE A 68 -9.30 11.27 11.58
N VAL A 69 -8.02 11.63 11.42
CA VAL A 69 -7.41 12.77 12.14
C VAL A 69 -7.98 14.11 11.68
N ARG A 70 -8.24 14.30 10.38
CA ARG A 70 -8.68 15.59 9.83
C ARG A 70 -10.20 15.76 9.79
N GLN A 71 -10.93 14.67 9.57
CA GLN A 71 -12.37 14.71 9.26
C GLN A 71 -13.22 13.89 10.23
N GLY A 72 -12.60 13.08 11.10
CA GLY A 72 -13.33 12.15 11.99
C GLY A 72 -14.06 11.03 11.24
N SER A 73 -13.74 10.81 9.96
CA SER A 73 -14.42 9.87 9.08
C SER A 73 -13.67 8.55 8.97
N PHE A 74 -14.41 7.44 9.04
CA PHE A 74 -13.89 6.09 8.83
C PHE A 74 -14.11 5.56 7.41
N ALA A 75 -14.72 6.35 6.52
CA ALA A 75 -15.01 5.92 5.14
C ALA A 75 -13.74 5.53 4.36
N SER A 76 -12.63 6.20 4.66
CA SER A 76 -11.30 5.97 4.09
C SER A 76 -10.65 4.65 4.51
N LEU A 77 -11.23 3.88 5.44
CA LEU A 77 -10.77 2.52 5.77
C LEU A 77 -10.81 1.58 4.56
N VAL A 78 -11.66 1.85 3.57
CA VAL A 78 -11.70 1.09 2.31
C VAL A 78 -10.34 1.09 1.61
N ALA A 79 -9.56 2.18 1.69
CA ALA A 79 -8.22 2.24 1.11
C ALA A 79 -7.28 1.17 1.70
N LEU A 80 -7.42 0.86 2.99
CA LEU A 80 -6.65 -0.22 3.63
C LEU A 80 -7.09 -1.60 3.11
N ALA A 81 -8.38 -1.81 2.91
CA ALA A 81 -8.89 -3.05 2.31
C ALA A 81 -8.34 -3.25 0.87
N ILE A 82 -8.33 -2.18 0.07
CA ILE A 82 -7.73 -2.20 -1.27
C ILE A 82 -6.22 -2.51 -1.22
N ALA A 83 -5.48 -1.92 -0.29
CA ALA A 83 -4.05 -2.20 -0.11
C ALA A 83 -3.79 -3.66 0.30
N LEU A 84 -4.67 -4.24 1.13
CA LEU A 84 -4.61 -5.66 1.47
C LEU A 84 -4.82 -6.54 0.23
N VAL A 85 -5.84 -6.24 -0.58
CA VAL A 85 -6.09 -6.96 -1.84
C VAL A 85 -4.86 -6.91 -2.74
N GLY A 86 -4.29 -5.72 -2.98
CA GLY A 86 -3.13 -5.55 -3.82
C GLY A 86 -1.93 -6.35 -3.31
N VAL A 87 -1.55 -6.18 -2.03
CA VAL A 87 -0.35 -6.84 -1.49
C VAL A 87 -0.47 -8.36 -1.49
N TYR A 88 -1.65 -8.90 -1.21
CA TYR A 88 -1.85 -10.35 -1.22
C TYR A 88 -1.90 -10.89 -2.66
N ALA A 89 -2.49 -10.15 -3.61
CA ALA A 89 -2.42 -10.51 -5.03
C ALA A 89 -0.97 -10.55 -5.53
N GLY A 90 -0.17 -9.51 -5.26
CA GLY A 90 1.25 -9.48 -5.63
C GLY A 90 2.06 -10.59 -4.97
N THR A 91 1.77 -10.89 -3.70
CA THR A 91 2.38 -12.01 -2.97
C THR A 91 2.02 -13.35 -3.57
N ALA A 92 0.75 -13.55 -3.98
CA ALA A 92 0.30 -14.76 -4.65
C ALA A 92 1.03 -14.93 -5.99
N VAL A 93 1.13 -13.87 -6.79
CA VAL A 93 1.88 -13.87 -8.06
C VAL A 93 3.34 -14.27 -7.81
N ARG A 94 4.00 -13.69 -6.80
CA ARG A 94 5.39 -14.06 -6.44
C ARG A 94 5.53 -15.55 -6.14
N LYS A 95 4.62 -16.11 -5.35
CA LYS A 95 4.67 -17.51 -4.92
C LYS A 95 4.35 -18.49 -6.05
N LEU A 96 3.43 -18.13 -6.94
CA LEU A 96 2.95 -18.99 -8.01
C LEU A 96 3.87 -19.00 -9.23
N PHE A 97 4.45 -17.84 -9.59
CA PHE A 97 5.14 -17.68 -10.89
C PHE A 97 6.63 -17.34 -10.78
N LEU A 98 7.09 -16.93 -9.60
CA LEU A 98 8.49 -16.55 -9.37
C LEU A 98 9.06 -17.30 -8.15
N PRO A 99 9.01 -18.65 -8.16
CA PRO A 99 9.62 -19.45 -7.10
C PRO A 99 11.09 -19.09 -6.97
N ALA A 100 11.59 -19.02 -5.74
CA ALA A 100 13.01 -18.84 -5.50
C ALA A 100 13.74 -19.94 -6.27
N SER A 101 14.60 -19.56 -7.22
CA SER A 101 15.52 -20.50 -7.86
C SER A 101 16.17 -21.30 -6.75
N VAL A 102 15.92 -22.62 -6.74
CA VAL A 102 16.54 -23.55 -5.81
C VAL A 102 18.05 -23.35 -5.97
N GLY A 103 18.65 -22.73 -4.95
CA GLY A 103 20.09 -22.58 -4.79
C GLY A 103 20.53 -23.37 -3.57
#